data_AF-M8DEI7-F1
#
_entry.id   AF-M8DEI7-F1
#
_cell.length_a   1.000
_cell.length_b   1.000
_cell.length_c   1.000
_cell.angle_alpha   90.00
_cell.angle_beta   90.00
_cell.angle_gamma   90.00
#
_symmetry.space_group_name_H-M   'P 1'
#
loop_
_entity.id
_entity.type
_entity.pdbx_description
1 polymer ?
#
loop_
_entity_poly.entity_id
_entity_poly.type
_entity_poly.pdbx_seq_one_letter_code
_entity_poly.pdbx_strand_id
1 'polypeptide(L)'
;MSIFTKRGSEAVASATAEKDGGGSALVAFPSGTTLKVRVKSAEDSAEYYGYSIFKKVNTFVPEKPAERNAKGFITGNPTVWDRAADYYYGLAKKAREAGDEAAAKEYSDAAYLFKGKPRYLMGFGSLETGEDIVVDLSAKQAKTIIAAIQKYAKKLDKIAFELSKSGSSTDTTVTLTPILDMDEDLTDAERANFAKCGEKPFDFALFDDCLYLADETEQIKNLVVAGFDIGILGLSLGVAAQPDATSESTAQSDEDIPQF
;
A
#
# COMPACT_ATOMS: atom_id res chain seq x y z
N MET A 1 -20.88 -23.89 -12.70
CA MET A 1 -20.73 -22.43 -12.44
C MET A 1 -19.85 -21.85 -13.54
N SER A 2 -20.25 -20.74 -14.15
CA SER A 2 -19.51 -20.10 -15.25
C SER A 2 -18.42 -19.21 -14.70
N ILE A 3 -17.18 -19.39 -15.16
CA ILE A 3 -15.99 -18.60 -14.79
C ILE A 3 -15.93 -17.21 -15.42
N PHE A 4 -16.85 -16.91 -16.35
CA PHE A 4 -16.85 -15.65 -17.09
C PHE A 4 -17.78 -14.64 -16.45
N THR A 5 -17.22 -13.50 -16.02
CA THR A 5 -17.89 -12.42 -15.30
C THR A 5 -18.71 -11.49 -16.20
N LYS A 6 -18.42 -11.44 -17.51
CA LYS A 6 -19.19 -10.74 -18.54
C LYS A 6 -19.08 -11.51 -19.86
N ARG A 7 -20.09 -11.47 -20.73
CA ARG A 7 -20.08 -12.14 -22.04
C ARG A 7 -20.69 -11.26 -23.13
N GLY A 8 -20.25 -11.45 -24.37
CA GLY A 8 -20.83 -10.79 -25.53
C GLY A 8 -20.72 -9.27 -25.48
N SER A 9 -21.80 -8.57 -25.80
CA SER A 9 -21.87 -7.10 -25.83
C SER A 9 -21.49 -6.44 -24.50
N GLU A 10 -21.72 -7.10 -23.36
CA GLU A 10 -21.30 -6.59 -22.04
C GLU A 10 -19.78 -6.63 -21.84
N ALA A 11 -19.09 -7.61 -22.43
CA ALA A 11 -17.63 -7.67 -22.39
C ALA A 11 -17.02 -6.60 -23.31
N VAL A 12 -17.63 -6.36 -24.47
CA VAL A 12 -17.22 -5.30 -25.41
C VAL A 12 -17.47 -3.92 -24.80
N ALA A 13 -18.66 -3.67 -24.26
CA ALA A 13 -18.98 -2.43 -23.57
C ALA A 13 -18.08 -2.20 -22.34
N SER A 14 -17.70 -3.24 -21.60
CA SER A 14 -16.73 -3.13 -20.50
C SER A 14 -15.30 -2.86 -20.96
N ALA A 15 -14.94 -3.26 -22.18
CA ALA A 15 -13.61 -3.04 -22.77
C ALA A 15 -13.49 -1.64 -23.39
N THR A 16 -14.60 -1.06 -23.85
CA THR A 16 -14.66 0.26 -24.48
C THR A 16 -15.28 1.33 -23.60
N ALA A 17 -15.76 0.99 -22.40
CA ALA A 17 -16.13 1.97 -21.40
C ALA A 17 -14.86 2.73 -21.01
N GLU A 18 -14.81 4.01 -21.38
CA GLU A 18 -13.89 4.93 -20.73
C GLU A 18 -14.19 4.86 -19.23
N LYS A 19 -13.18 4.47 -18.45
CA LYS A 19 -13.28 4.54 -17.00
C LYS A 19 -13.36 6.02 -16.65
N ASP A 20 -14.57 6.52 -16.44
CA ASP A 20 -14.86 7.83 -15.84
C ASP A 20 -14.47 7.90 -14.35
N GLY A 21 -13.44 7.17 -13.94
CA GLY A 21 -12.73 7.41 -12.69
C GLY A 21 -11.52 8.25 -13.05
N GLY A 22 -11.41 9.47 -12.52
CA GLY A 22 -10.15 10.21 -12.54
C GLY A 22 -9.02 9.25 -12.21
N GLY A 23 -8.12 9.01 -13.16
CA GLY A 23 -7.05 8.05 -12.98
C GLY A 23 -6.24 8.47 -11.75
N SER A 24 -5.93 7.52 -10.86
CA SER A 24 -5.06 7.81 -9.72
C SER A 24 -3.77 8.45 -10.22
N ALA A 25 -3.37 9.57 -9.61
CA ALA A 25 -2.10 10.22 -9.90
C ALA A 25 -0.89 9.35 -9.50
N LEU A 26 -1.14 8.26 -8.77
CA LEU A 26 -0.11 7.28 -8.42
C LEU A 26 0.47 6.62 -9.67
N VAL A 27 1.74 6.87 -9.93
CA VAL A 27 2.46 6.20 -11.02
C VAL A 27 3.22 4.98 -10.52
N ALA A 28 3.21 3.93 -11.33
CA ALA A 28 4.03 2.76 -11.08
C ALA A 28 5.51 3.13 -11.17
N PHE A 29 6.25 2.85 -10.11
CA PHE A 29 7.68 3.15 -10.05
C PHE A 29 8.48 1.88 -9.69
N PRO A 30 8.61 0.91 -10.61
CA PRO A 30 9.42 -0.28 -10.42
C PRO A 30 10.92 0.04 -10.54
N SER A 31 11.77 -0.95 -10.20
CA SER A 31 13.21 -0.81 -10.41
C SER A 31 13.53 -0.81 -11.91
N GLY A 32 14.47 0.03 -12.33
CA GLY A 32 14.80 0.31 -13.72
C GLY A 32 14.02 1.48 -14.32
N THR A 33 13.11 2.11 -13.56
CA THR A 33 12.36 3.28 -14.01
C THR A 33 13.11 4.58 -13.70
N THR A 34 13.08 5.47 -14.68
CA THR A 34 13.59 6.83 -14.62
C THR A 34 12.49 7.77 -15.10
N LEU A 35 12.18 8.80 -14.31
CA LEU A 35 11.19 9.83 -14.63
C LEU A 35 11.88 11.19 -14.61
N LYS A 36 11.65 12.02 -15.62
CA LYS A 36 12.02 13.43 -15.56
C LYS A 36 10.89 14.20 -14.88
N VAL A 37 11.22 14.89 -13.80
CA VAL A 37 10.25 15.51 -12.89
C VAL A 37 10.62 16.93 -12.51
N ARG A 38 9.60 17.74 -12.25
CA ARG A 38 9.69 19.01 -11.54
C ARG A 38 9.35 18.78 -10.09
N VAL A 39 10.17 19.30 -9.19
CA VAL A 39 9.88 19.38 -7.76
C VAL A 39 9.34 20.77 -7.48
N LYS A 40 8.17 20.89 -6.84
CA LYS A 40 7.59 22.20 -6.47
C LYS A 40 7.97 22.57 -5.04
N SER A 41 7.81 21.64 -4.09
CA SER A 41 8.21 21.78 -2.70
C SER A 41 8.71 20.47 -2.10
N ALA A 42 9.44 20.56 -0.98
CA ALA A 42 9.73 19.42 -0.12
C ALA A 42 8.50 18.98 0.70
N GLU A 43 7.50 19.85 0.80
CA GLU A 43 6.28 19.65 1.59
C GLU A 43 5.18 18.92 0.82
N ASP A 44 5.35 18.72 -0.49
CA ASP A 44 4.41 18.00 -1.36
C ASP A 44 4.47 16.49 -1.09
N SER A 45 4.19 16.10 0.14
CA SER A 45 4.28 14.72 0.63
C SER A 45 3.26 14.42 1.72
N ALA A 46 2.82 13.17 1.78
CA ALA A 46 1.93 12.67 2.82
C ALA A 46 2.48 11.37 3.42
N GLU A 47 2.53 11.30 4.75
CA GLU A 47 2.89 10.07 5.47
C GLU A 47 1.64 9.21 5.69
N TYR A 48 1.80 7.90 5.53
CA TYR A 48 0.81 6.91 5.96
C TYR A 48 1.50 5.65 6.50
N TYR A 49 0.75 4.83 7.23
CA TYR A 49 1.21 3.53 7.70
C TYR A 49 0.61 2.43 6.84
N GLY A 50 1.45 1.83 5.99
CA GLY A 50 1.07 0.72 5.12
C GLY A 50 1.40 -0.64 5.73
N TYR A 51 0.56 -1.63 5.43
CA TYR A 51 0.74 -3.03 5.79
C TYR A 51 0.91 -3.84 4.52
N SER A 52 1.87 -4.76 4.51
CA SER A 52 2.18 -5.60 3.35
C SER A 52 3.08 -6.74 3.74
N ILE A 53 3.06 -7.82 2.94
CA ILE A 53 4.07 -8.87 2.98
C ILE A 53 4.50 -9.15 1.55
N PHE A 54 5.80 -8.98 1.28
CA PHE A 54 6.35 -9.13 -0.05
C PHE A 54 5.92 -10.46 -0.71
N LYS A 55 5.38 -10.37 -1.93
CA LYS A 55 4.82 -11.48 -2.72
C LYS A 55 3.60 -12.21 -2.14
N LYS A 56 3.06 -11.79 -1.00
CA LYS A 56 1.87 -12.39 -0.38
C LYS A 56 0.70 -11.42 -0.28
N VAL A 57 0.96 -10.22 0.24
CA VAL A 57 -0.06 -9.21 0.53
C VAL A 57 0.42 -7.89 -0.03
N ASN A 58 -0.34 -7.34 -0.98
CA ASN A 58 -0.11 -5.99 -1.52
C ASN A 58 -0.26 -4.94 -0.42
N THR A 59 0.37 -3.79 -0.61
CA THR A 59 0.26 -2.69 0.35
C THR A 59 -1.19 -2.24 0.48
N PHE A 60 -1.67 -2.17 1.72
CA PHE A 60 -2.97 -1.61 2.05
C PHE A 60 -2.86 -0.67 3.25
N VAL A 61 -3.89 0.15 3.43
CA VAL A 61 -4.09 1.03 4.58
C VAL A 61 -5.40 0.65 5.25
N PRO A 62 -5.45 0.47 6.59
CA PRO A 62 -6.70 0.19 7.29
C PRO A 62 -7.68 1.35 7.13
N GLU A 63 -8.95 1.08 6.82
CA GLU A 63 -10.01 2.12 6.81
C GLU A 63 -10.10 2.87 8.14
N LYS A 64 -9.85 2.16 9.25
CA LYS A 64 -9.75 2.71 10.60
C LYS A 64 -8.31 2.54 11.08
N PRO A 65 -7.41 3.47 10.77
CA PRO A 65 -6.00 3.35 11.14
C PRO A 65 -5.80 3.46 12.66
N ALA A 66 -4.69 2.89 13.13
CA ALA A 66 -4.26 3.03 14.51
C ALA A 66 -3.80 4.46 14.80
N GLU A 67 -4.11 4.94 16.00
CA GLU A 67 -3.60 6.22 16.50
C GLU A 67 -2.13 6.07 16.87
N ARG A 68 -1.28 6.99 16.44
CA ARG A 68 0.16 6.93 16.67
C ARG A 68 0.69 8.25 17.21
N ASN A 69 1.70 8.18 18.08
CA ASN A 69 2.45 9.36 18.50
C ASN A 69 3.50 9.78 17.45
N ALA A 70 4.18 10.91 17.69
CA ALA A 70 5.21 11.46 16.79
C ALA A 70 6.42 10.53 16.55
N LYS A 71 6.57 9.45 17.33
CA LYS A 71 7.62 8.43 17.14
C LYS A 71 7.09 7.18 16.40
N GLY A 72 5.83 7.19 15.99
CA GLY A 72 5.17 6.10 15.28
C GLY A 72 4.66 4.96 16.16
N PHE A 73 4.72 5.10 17.50
CA PHE A 73 4.17 4.10 18.42
C PHE A 73 2.66 4.24 18.53
N ILE A 74 1.97 3.10 18.56
CA ILE A 74 0.52 3.04 18.71
C ILE A 74 0.13 3.52 20.10
N THR A 75 -0.83 4.44 20.15
CA THR A 75 -1.40 4.99 21.38
C THR A 75 -2.88 4.62 21.56
N GLY A 76 -3.55 4.22 20.48
CA GLY A 76 -4.97 3.90 20.48
C GLY A 76 -5.39 3.15 19.21
N ASN A 77 -6.55 2.50 19.27
CA ASN A 77 -7.19 1.81 18.15
C ASN A 77 -6.26 0.86 17.34
N PRO A 78 -5.56 -0.10 17.97
CA PRO A 78 -4.69 -1.02 17.23
C PRO A 78 -5.51 -1.85 16.24
N THR A 79 -5.00 -1.99 15.02
CA THR A 79 -5.63 -2.84 14.00
C THR A 79 -5.43 -4.32 14.30
N VAL A 80 -6.13 -5.20 13.59
CA VAL A 80 -5.89 -6.66 13.72
C VAL A 80 -4.46 -7.06 13.33
N TRP A 81 -3.82 -6.30 12.42
CA TRP A 81 -2.41 -6.48 12.06
C TRP A 81 -1.46 -6.00 13.15
N ASP A 82 -1.76 -4.87 13.80
CA ASP A 82 -0.99 -4.41 14.95
C ASP A 82 -1.07 -5.41 16.12
N ARG A 83 -2.26 -5.96 16.38
CA ARG A 83 -2.46 -7.02 17.39
C ARG A 83 -1.66 -8.28 17.08
N ALA A 84 -1.55 -8.66 15.80
CA ALA A 84 -0.70 -9.77 15.37
C ALA A 84 0.79 -9.48 15.61
N ALA A 85 1.24 -8.25 15.35
CA ALA A 85 2.61 -7.83 15.66
C ALA A 85 2.89 -7.84 17.17
N ASP A 86 1.96 -7.32 17.99
CA ASP A 86 2.06 -7.27 19.44
C ASP A 86 2.13 -8.66 20.07
N TYR A 87 1.38 -9.64 19.54
CA TYR A 87 1.48 -11.03 19.96
C TYR A 87 2.91 -11.56 19.85
N TYR A 88 3.55 -11.41 18.68
CA TYR A 88 4.91 -11.86 18.48
C TYR A 88 5.93 -11.03 19.27
N TYR A 89 5.75 -9.72 19.42
CA TYR A 89 6.61 -8.92 20.31
C TYR A 89 6.51 -9.37 21.77
N GLY A 90 5.32 -9.79 22.21
CA GLY A 90 5.12 -10.39 23.53
C GLY A 90 5.89 -11.70 23.71
N LEU A 91 5.89 -12.58 22.70
CA LEU A 91 6.71 -13.80 22.70
C LEU A 91 8.20 -13.48 22.71
N ALA A 92 8.63 -12.51 21.88
CA ALA A 92 10.01 -12.07 21.82
C ALA A 92 10.50 -11.53 23.17
N LYS A 93 9.66 -10.78 23.89
CA LYS A 93 9.97 -10.29 25.23
C LYS A 93 10.15 -11.43 26.22
N LYS A 94 9.22 -12.39 26.26
CA LYS A 94 9.31 -13.58 27.14
C LYS A 94 10.57 -14.41 26.87
N ALA A 95 10.94 -14.59 25.61
CA ALA A 95 12.15 -15.31 25.22
C ALA A 95 13.43 -14.60 25.72
N ARG A 96 13.52 -13.27 25.60
CA ARG A 96 14.65 -12.49 26.16
C ARG A 96 14.74 -12.61 27.67
N GLU A 97 13.60 -12.53 28.37
CA GLU A 97 13.55 -12.69 29.83
C GLU A 97 13.99 -14.09 30.27
N ALA A 98 13.80 -15.10 29.41
CA ALA A 98 14.27 -16.48 29.62
C ALA A 98 15.72 -16.72 29.14
N GLY A 99 16.39 -15.72 28.56
CA GLY A 99 17.75 -15.85 28.01
C GLY A 99 17.84 -16.57 26.66
N ASP A 100 16.72 -16.79 25.97
CA ASP A 100 16.68 -17.40 24.64
C ASP A 100 16.71 -16.33 23.54
N GLU A 101 17.91 -15.89 23.21
CA GLU A 101 18.14 -14.87 22.19
C GLU A 101 17.75 -15.32 20.77
N ALA A 102 17.82 -16.62 20.49
CA ALA A 102 17.46 -17.16 19.17
C ALA A 102 15.95 -17.06 18.94
N ALA A 103 15.15 -17.52 19.90
CA ALA A 103 13.69 -17.38 19.84
C ALA A 103 13.26 -15.90 19.90
N ALA A 104 13.93 -15.09 20.72
CA ALA A 104 13.66 -13.65 20.77
C ALA A 104 13.85 -12.96 19.41
N LYS A 105 14.90 -13.33 18.67
CA LYS A 105 15.13 -12.83 17.32
C LYS A 105 14.06 -13.32 16.35
N GLU A 106 13.75 -14.61 16.34
CA GLU A 106 12.73 -15.20 15.45
C GLU A 106 11.37 -14.52 15.63
N TYR A 107 10.92 -14.36 16.87
CA TYR A 107 9.65 -13.68 17.17
C TYR A 107 9.70 -12.19 16.82
N SER A 108 10.83 -11.52 16.98
CA SER A 108 10.96 -10.11 16.59
C SER A 108 10.88 -9.93 15.07
N ASP A 109 11.50 -10.84 14.31
CA ASP A 109 11.46 -10.85 12.86
C ASP A 109 10.02 -11.14 12.36
N ALA A 110 9.32 -12.07 13.02
CA ALA A 110 7.90 -12.34 12.75
C ALA A 110 7.01 -11.12 13.03
N ALA A 111 7.17 -10.47 14.19
CA ALA A 111 6.43 -9.25 14.54
C ALA A 111 6.62 -8.13 13.50
N TYR A 112 7.84 -7.99 12.97
CA TYR A 112 8.18 -6.99 11.96
C TYR A 112 7.45 -7.18 10.61
N LEU A 113 6.96 -8.39 10.32
CA LEU A 113 6.15 -8.65 9.13
C LEU A 113 4.74 -8.06 9.25
N PHE A 114 4.17 -8.06 10.45
CA PHE A 114 2.78 -7.66 10.68
C PHE A 114 2.61 -6.20 11.08
N LYS A 115 3.68 -5.54 11.56
CA LYS A 115 3.58 -4.13 11.98
C LYS A 115 3.39 -3.20 10.79
N GLY A 116 2.58 -2.15 10.98
CA GLY A 116 2.48 -1.04 10.03
C GLY A 116 3.83 -0.33 9.88
N LYS A 117 4.19 0.00 8.64
CA LYS A 117 5.46 0.68 8.31
C LYS A 117 5.17 2.06 7.72
N PRO A 118 5.90 3.11 8.14
CA PRO A 118 5.74 4.42 7.55
C PRO A 118 6.16 4.39 6.08
N ARG A 119 5.31 4.96 5.25
CA ARG A 119 5.46 5.15 3.81
C ARG A 119 5.06 6.58 3.47
N TYR A 120 5.54 7.06 2.34
CA TYR A 120 5.36 8.45 1.93
C TYR A 120 4.90 8.49 0.49
N LEU A 121 3.74 9.10 0.27
CA LEU A 121 3.36 9.58 -1.04
C LEU A 121 4.10 10.90 -1.28
N MET A 122 4.79 11.02 -2.41
CA MET A 122 5.49 12.24 -2.80
C MET A 122 4.99 12.73 -4.16
N GLY A 123 4.64 14.00 -4.22
CA GLY A 123 4.13 14.68 -5.41
C GLY A 123 5.24 15.28 -6.27
N PHE A 124 5.09 15.16 -7.59
CA PHE A 124 6.00 15.73 -8.58
C PHE A 124 5.22 16.19 -9.82
N GLY A 125 5.73 17.18 -10.55
CA GLY A 125 5.24 17.49 -11.88
C GLY A 125 5.95 16.61 -12.92
N SER A 126 5.21 15.82 -13.70
CA SER A 126 5.77 15.00 -14.78
C SER A 126 6.18 15.88 -15.97
N LEU A 127 7.42 15.74 -16.46
CA LEU A 127 7.87 16.44 -17.67
C LEU A 127 7.39 15.76 -18.95
N GLU A 128 7.02 14.48 -18.87
CA GLU A 128 6.46 13.74 -20.00
C GLU A 128 5.04 14.21 -20.33
N THR A 129 4.19 14.36 -19.32
CA THR A 129 2.76 14.68 -19.51
C THR A 129 2.41 16.14 -19.17
N GLY A 130 3.22 16.81 -18.37
CA GLY A 130 2.91 18.14 -17.85
C GLY A 130 1.78 18.12 -16.81
N GLU A 131 1.57 16.98 -16.15
CA GLU A 131 0.60 16.77 -15.07
C GLU A 131 1.30 16.35 -13.77
N ASP A 132 0.63 16.58 -12.65
CA ASP A 132 1.14 16.14 -11.35
C ASP A 132 0.98 14.62 -11.18
N ILE A 133 2.02 13.99 -10.67
CA ILE A 133 2.11 12.56 -10.40
C ILE A 133 2.49 12.33 -8.94
N VAL A 134 2.12 11.16 -8.42
CA VAL A 134 2.44 10.71 -7.07
C VAL A 134 3.28 9.44 -7.15
N VAL A 135 4.32 9.36 -6.31
CA VAL A 135 5.14 8.15 -6.15
C VAL A 135 5.07 7.68 -4.69
N ASP A 136 4.80 6.40 -4.49
CA ASP A 136 4.83 5.74 -3.18
C ASP A 136 6.25 5.23 -2.84
N LEU A 137 6.82 5.78 -1.77
CA LEU A 137 8.16 5.48 -1.30
C LEU A 137 8.18 4.92 0.12
N SER A 138 9.11 4.01 0.39
CA SER A 138 9.44 3.64 1.77
C SER A 138 10.10 4.80 2.52
N ALA A 139 10.05 4.80 3.86
CA ALA A 139 10.68 5.84 4.68
C ALA A 139 12.16 6.11 4.35
N LYS A 140 12.95 5.07 4.07
CA LYS A 140 14.36 5.23 3.70
C LYS A 140 14.51 5.95 2.36
N GLN A 141 13.68 5.59 1.37
CA GLN A 141 13.71 6.20 0.04
C GLN A 141 13.24 7.65 0.12
N ALA A 142 12.12 7.93 0.76
CA ALA A 142 11.59 9.28 0.95
C ALA A 142 12.61 10.21 1.62
N LYS A 143 13.28 9.74 2.68
CA LYS A 143 14.35 10.50 3.34
C LYS A 143 15.49 10.88 2.40
N THR A 144 15.90 9.96 1.51
CA THR A 144 16.92 10.25 0.49
C THR A 144 16.46 11.34 -0.48
N ILE A 145 15.22 11.28 -0.93
CA ILE A 145 14.66 12.27 -1.86
C ILE A 145 14.48 13.63 -1.21
N ILE A 146 13.93 13.69 0.01
CA ILE A 146 13.80 14.93 0.77
C ILE A 146 15.17 15.60 0.98
N ALA A 147 16.20 14.82 1.33
CA ALA A 147 17.56 15.35 1.48
C ALA A 147 18.11 15.93 0.17
N ALA A 148 17.84 15.29 -0.97
CA ALA A 148 18.19 15.81 -2.28
C ALA A 148 17.44 17.11 -2.59
N ILE A 149 16.12 17.16 -2.37
CA ILE A 149 15.30 18.37 -2.55
C ILE A 149 15.85 19.52 -1.69
N GLN A 150 16.14 19.28 -0.41
CA GLN A 150 16.69 20.29 0.49
C GLN A 150 18.03 20.85 0.01
N LYS A 151 18.91 19.99 -0.54
CA LYS A 151 20.19 20.42 -1.12
C LYS A 151 19.99 21.41 -2.28
N TYR A 152 18.90 21.28 -3.03
CA TYR A 152 18.58 22.11 -4.19
C TYR A 152 17.41 23.08 -3.96
N ALA A 153 17.01 23.32 -2.71
CA ALA A 153 15.81 24.10 -2.37
C ALA A 153 15.74 25.50 -3.03
N LYS A 154 16.90 26.15 -3.21
CA LYS A 154 17.01 27.49 -3.86
C LYS A 154 16.94 27.47 -5.40
N LYS A 155 16.80 26.29 -5.99
CA LYS A 155 16.84 26.07 -7.44
C LYS A 155 15.66 25.23 -7.94
N LEU A 156 14.70 24.84 -7.09
CA LEU A 156 13.59 23.96 -7.50
C LEU A 156 12.74 24.59 -8.63
N ASP A 157 12.69 25.92 -8.68
CA ASP A 157 12.02 26.70 -9.73
C ASP A 157 12.81 26.81 -11.05
N LYS A 158 14.09 26.42 -11.03
CA LYS A 158 15.07 26.66 -12.11
C LYS A 158 15.62 25.41 -12.75
N ILE A 159 15.53 24.27 -12.09
CA ILE A 159 16.08 23.01 -12.58
C ILE A 159 15.05 21.88 -12.50
N ALA A 160 15.03 21.05 -13.53
CA ALA A 160 14.37 19.76 -13.51
C ALA A 160 15.25 18.71 -12.83
N PHE A 161 14.65 17.57 -12.51
CA PHE A 161 15.34 16.45 -11.88
C PHE A 161 15.02 15.15 -12.60
N GLU A 162 15.97 14.22 -12.52
CA GLU A 162 15.77 12.83 -12.84
C GLU A 162 15.49 12.06 -11.54
N LEU A 163 14.29 11.47 -11.45
CA LEU A 163 13.88 10.57 -10.38
C LEU A 163 14.04 9.13 -10.86
N SER A 164 15.02 8.42 -10.31
CA SER A 164 15.42 7.09 -10.77
C SER A 164 15.36 6.06 -9.65
N LYS A 165 14.87 4.85 -9.96
CA LYS A 165 14.86 3.71 -9.04
C LYS A 165 15.68 2.56 -9.62
N SER A 166 16.59 2.04 -8.82
CA SER A 166 17.50 0.97 -9.22
C SER A 166 17.70 -0.06 -8.11
N GLY A 167 18.31 -1.19 -8.44
CA GLY A 167 18.60 -2.27 -7.50
C GLY A 167 17.54 -3.37 -7.49
N SER A 168 17.68 -4.33 -6.57
CA SER A 168 16.75 -5.45 -6.46
C SER A 168 16.55 -5.83 -4.99
N SER A 169 15.36 -6.35 -4.66
CA SER A 169 15.04 -6.79 -3.30
C SER A 169 15.36 -5.70 -2.25
N THR A 170 16.18 -6.03 -1.26
CA THR A 170 16.62 -5.16 -0.15
C THR A 170 17.55 -4.03 -0.57
N ASP A 171 18.17 -4.12 -1.75
CA ASP A 171 19.15 -3.15 -2.25
C ASP A 171 18.52 -2.12 -3.20
N THR A 172 17.19 -2.01 -3.19
CA THR A 172 16.47 -1.05 -4.01
C THR A 172 16.70 0.37 -3.49
N THR A 173 17.24 1.25 -4.34
CA THR A 173 17.51 2.65 -4.04
C THR A 173 16.70 3.57 -4.96
N VAL A 174 16.41 4.77 -4.46
CA VAL A 174 15.77 5.84 -5.24
C VAL A 174 16.65 7.07 -5.12
N THR A 175 16.90 7.72 -6.25
CA THR A 175 17.76 8.90 -6.37
C THR A 175 17.02 10.02 -7.06
N LEU A 176 17.32 11.26 -6.66
CA LEU A 176 16.86 12.47 -7.31
C LEU A 176 18.09 13.29 -7.72
N THR A 177 18.34 13.40 -9.01
CA THR A 177 19.54 14.03 -9.57
C THR A 177 19.15 15.26 -10.39
N PRO A 178 19.79 16.43 -10.20
CA PRO A 178 19.45 17.61 -11.01
C PRO A 178 19.88 17.40 -12.46
N ILE A 179 19.03 17.85 -13.39
CA ILE A 179 19.39 17.96 -14.81
C ILE A 179 20.12 19.30 -14.97
N LEU A 180 21.41 19.22 -15.32
CA LEU A 180 22.30 20.40 -15.31
C LEU A 180 22.13 21.25 -16.56
N ASP A 181 21.90 20.63 -17.72
CA ASP A 181 21.70 21.31 -18.98
C ASP A 181 20.27 21.05 -19.48
N MET A 182 19.33 21.93 -19.11
CA MET A 182 17.93 21.80 -19.53
C MET A 182 17.72 22.10 -21.03
N ASP A 183 18.70 22.69 -21.72
CA ASP A 183 18.59 23.00 -23.14
C ASP A 183 18.97 21.76 -23.97
N GLU A 184 19.99 21.01 -23.53
CA GLU A 184 20.43 19.77 -24.18
C GLU A 184 19.71 18.50 -23.68
N ASP A 185 19.45 18.38 -22.38
CA ASP A 185 18.94 17.13 -21.77
C ASP A 185 17.39 17.04 -21.77
N LEU A 186 16.70 18.13 -22.11
CA LEU A 186 15.25 18.16 -22.26
C LEU A 186 14.84 18.42 -23.70
N THR A 187 13.72 17.84 -24.09
CA THR A 187 13.01 18.19 -25.32
C THR A 187 12.24 19.52 -25.14
N ASP A 188 11.83 20.15 -26.24
CA ASP A 188 10.98 21.35 -26.20
C ASP A 188 9.68 21.12 -25.43
N ALA A 189 9.07 19.93 -25.59
CA ALA A 189 7.86 19.55 -24.88
C ALA A 189 8.10 19.42 -23.37
N GLU A 190 9.20 18.78 -22.96
CA GLU A 190 9.57 18.63 -21.54
C GLU A 190 9.88 20.00 -20.90
N ARG A 191 10.51 20.94 -21.62
CA ARG A 191 10.71 22.32 -21.14
C ARG A 191 9.39 23.08 -20.97
N ALA A 192 8.48 22.94 -21.93
CA ALA A 192 7.15 23.54 -21.82
C ALA A 192 6.36 22.95 -20.63
N ASN A 193 6.44 21.63 -20.44
CA ASN A 193 5.82 20.93 -19.31
C ASN A 193 6.46 21.33 -17.98
N PHE A 194 7.78 21.54 -17.92
CA PHE A 194 8.43 22.08 -16.73
C PHE A 194 7.83 23.44 -16.34
N ALA A 195 7.64 24.36 -17.29
CA ALA A 195 7.00 25.64 -17.02
C ALA A 195 5.54 25.47 -16.55
N LYS A 196 4.75 24.67 -17.27
CA LYS A 196 3.34 24.36 -16.96
C LYS A 196 3.16 23.79 -15.54
N CYS A 197 3.97 22.80 -15.16
CA CYS A 197 3.92 22.20 -13.82
C CYS A 197 4.25 23.22 -12.71
N GLY A 198 4.96 24.30 -13.03
CA GLY A 198 5.31 25.37 -12.09
C GLY A 198 4.22 26.42 -11.86
N GLU A 199 3.16 26.44 -12.66
CA GLU A 199 2.14 27.50 -12.60
C GLU A 199 1.27 27.43 -11.35
N LYS A 200 1.16 26.24 -10.74
CA LYS A 200 0.29 25.99 -9.58
C LYS A 200 1.00 25.13 -8.53
N PRO A 201 0.69 25.34 -7.22
CA PRO A 201 1.08 24.42 -6.16
C PRO A 201 0.64 22.98 -6.45
N PHE A 202 1.26 22.01 -5.78
CA PHE A 202 0.80 20.62 -5.84
C PHE A 202 -0.62 20.50 -5.23
N ASP A 203 -1.48 19.74 -5.88
CA ASP A 203 -2.83 19.49 -5.37
C ASP A 203 -2.84 18.27 -4.45
N PHE A 204 -3.00 18.51 -3.14
CA PHE A 204 -3.01 17.46 -2.12
C PHE A 204 -4.19 16.49 -2.27
N ALA A 205 -5.27 16.87 -2.96
CA ALA A 205 -6.39 15.97 -3.23
C ALA A 205 -5.98 14.76 -4.09
N LEU A 206 -4.87 14.88 -4.85
CA LEU A 206 -4.32 13.76 -5.62
C LEU A 206 -3.87 12.59 -4.75
N PHE A 207 -3.62 12.79 -3.45
CA PHE A 207 -3.26 11.71 -2.53
C PHE A 207 -4.44 10.84 -2.11
N ASP A 208 -5.68 11.36 -2.14
CA ASP A 208 -6.85 10.70 -1.56
C ASP A 208 -7.18 9.37 -2.28
N ASP A 209 -6.94 9.32 -3.59
CA ASP A 209 -7.21 8.15 -4.44
C ASP A 209 -5.95 7.29 -4.70
N CYS A 210 -4.86 7.50 -3.97
CA CYS A 210 -3.61 6.75 -4.16
C CYS A 210 -3.56 5.42 -3.39
N LEU A 211 -4.39 5.25 -2.35
CA LEU A 211 -4.21 4.19 -1.37
C LEU A 211 -5.35 3.17 -1.44
N TYR A 212 -4.99 1.88 -1.38
CA TYR A 212 -5.98 0.82 -1.19
C TYR A 212 -6.38 0.74 0.29
N LEU A 213 -7.61 1.15 0.58
CA LEU A 213 -8.20 1.05 1.90
C LEU A 213 -8.75 -0.36 2.13
N ALA A 214 -8.39 -0.97 3.26
CA ALA A 214 -8.84 -2.29 3.65
C ALA A 214 -9.73 -2.23 4.90
N ASP A 215 -10.94 -2.75 4.78
CA ASP A 215 -11.83 -2.94 5.93
C ASP A 215 -11.30 -4.03 6.88
N GLU A 216 -11.94 -4.22 8.04
CA GLU A 216 -11.49 -5.21 9.02
C GLU A 216 -11.57 -6.65 8.47
N THR A 217 -12.55 -6.97 7.62
CA THR A 217 -12.71 -8.30 7.03
C THR A 217 -11.59 -8.61 6.05
N GLU A 218 -11.22 -7.65 5.20
CA GLU A 218 -10.09 -7.73 4.28
C GLU A 218 -8.77 -7.83 5.04
N GLN A 219 -8.61 -7.08 6.13
CA GLN A 219 -7.45 -7.19 7.00
C GLN A 219 -7.29 -8.61 7.58
N ILE A 220 -8.38 -9.23 8.06
CA ILE A 220 -8.37 -10.61 8.57
C ILE A 220 -8.03 -11.60 7.45
N LYS A 221 -8.62 -11.45 6.25
CA LYS A 221 -8.27 -12.27 5.09
C LYS A 221 -6.79 -12.15 4.75
N ASN A 222 -6.26 -10.93 4.76
CA ASN A 222 -4.85 -10.67 4.49
C ASN A 222 -3.94 -11.29 5.56
N LEU A 223 -4.34 -11.35 6.84
CA LEU A 223 -3.59 -12.08 7.87
C LEU A 223 -3.51 -13.58 7.56
N VAL A 224 -4.60 -14.18 7.10
CA VAL A 224 -4.60 -15.60 6.70
C VAL A 224 -3.69 -15.82 5.48
N VAL A 225 -3.77 -14.96 4.45
CA VAL A 225 -2.87 -15.00 3.28
C VAL A 225 -1.40 -14.82 3.68
N ALA A 226 -1.14 -13.97 4.68
CA ALA A 226 0.19 -13.79 5.26
C ALA A 226 0.72 -15.06 5.95
N GLY A 227 -0.15 -15.98 6.36
CA GLY A 227 0.18 -17.20 7.10
C GLY A 227 0.08 -17.02 8.61
N PHE A 228 -0.63 -16.01 9.09
CA PHE A 228 -0.90 -15.81 10.52
C PHE A 228 -2.08 -16.68 10.96
N ASP A 229 -1.93 -17.37 12.09
CA ASP A 229 -3.04 -18.08 12.71
C ASP A 229 -3.94 -17.08 13.46
N ILE A 230 -5.02 -16.66 12.79
CA ILE A 230 -5.99 -15.70 13.33
C ILE A 230 -6.70 -16.20 14.59
N GLY A 231 -6.73 -17.52 14.84
CA GLY A 231 -7.30 -18.12 16.05
C GLY A 231 -6.58 -17.67 17.33
N ILE A 232 -5.28 -17.35 17.23
CA ILE A 232 -4.48 -16.80 18.34
C ILE A 232 -5.09 -15.50 18.88
N LEU A 233 -5.73 -14.71 18.01
CA LEU A 233 -6.36 -13.44 18.37
C LEU A 233 -7.86 -13.58 18.68
N GLY A 234 -8.38 -14.81 18.70
CA GLY A 234 -9.81 -15.09 18.86
C GLY A 234 -10.64 -14.71 17.63
N LEU A 235 -10.02 -14.62 16.46
CA LEU A 235 -10.67 -14.24 15.21
C LEU A 235 -11.04 -15.48 14.40
N SER A 236 -12.06 -15.35 13.56
CA SER A 236 -12.43 -16.37 12.58
C SER A 236 -12.75 -15.71 11.23
N LEU A 237 -12.49 -16.44 10.14
CA LEU A 237 -13.09 -16.11 8.85
C LEU A 237 -14.55 -16.54 8.96
N GLY A 238 -15.42 -15.64 9.38
CA GLY A 238 -16.85 -15.93 9.49
C GLY A 238 -17.33 -16.65 8.23
N VAL A 239 -17.83 -17.88 8.38
CA VAL A 239 -18.70 -18.45 7.37
C VAL A 239 -19.85 -17.45 7.26
N ALA A 240 -20.11 -16.93 6.07
CA ALA A 240 -21.31 -16.13 5.86
C ALA A 240 -22.49 -16.94 6.41
N ALA A 241 -23.05 -16.50 7.54
CA ALA A 241 -24.25 -17.09 8.07
C ALA A 241 -25.34 -16.79 7.05
N GLN A 242 -25.70 -17.79 6.24
CA GLN A 242 -27.03 -17.80 5.63
C GLN A 242 -28.05 -17.83 6.78
N PRO A 243 -29.05 -16.94 6.78
CA PRO A 243 -30.15 -17.06 7.71
C PRO A 243 -31.07 -18.20 7.24
N ASP A 244 -31.28 -19.14 8.18
CA ASP A 244 -32.40 -20.07 8.38
C ASP A 244 -32.89 -20.99 7.26
N ALA A 245 -33.02 -22.29 7.59
CA ALA A 245 -34.35 -22.83 7.91
C ALA A 245 -34.30 -24.25 8.53
N THR A 246 -34.84 -24.31 9.76
CA THR A 246 -35.66 -25.39 10.36
C THR A 246 -35.07 -26.78 10.62
N SER A 247 -34.89 -27.02 11.91
CA SER A 247 -35.19 -28.29 12.58
C SER A 247 -36.64 -28.75 12.33
N GLU A 248 -36.81 -29.94 11.77
CA GLU A 248 -37.97 -30.79 12.05
C GLU A 248 -37.49 -32.18 12.45
N SER A 249 -37.76 -32.50 13.71
CA SER A 249 -37.76 -33.84 14.25
C SER A 249 -39.14 -34.43 13.99
N THR A 250 -39.22 -35.51 13.22
CA THR A 250 -40.34 -36.46 13.31
C THR A 250 -39.80 -37.87 13.17
N ALA A 251 -40.03 -38.65 14.23
CA ALA A 251 -39.83 -40.07 14.30
C ALA A 251 -40.65 -40.81 13.23
N GLN A 252 -40.05 -41.79 12.58
CA GLN A 252 -40.76 -42.82 11.84
C GLN A 252 -40.50 -44.17 12.52
N SER A 253 -41.57 -44.69 13.12
CA SER A 253 -41.76 -46.09 13.46
C SER A 253 -42.25 -46.82 12.21
N ASP A 254 -41.41 -47.71 11.67
CA ASP A 254 -41.78 -48.64 10.59
C ASP A 254 -42.36 -49.93 11.19
N GLU A 255 -43.68 -49.98 11.32
CA GLU A 255 -44.47 -51.20 11.24
C GLU A 255 -45.60 -50.92 10.24
N ASP A 256 -45.46 -51.37 8.99
CA ASP A 256 -46.42 -52.29 8.38
C ASP A 256 -46.03 -52.65 6.94
N ILE A 257 -45.99 -53.96 6.70
CA ILE A 257 -45.78 -54.63 5.42
C ILE A 257 -47.10 -54.59 4.63
N PRO A 258 -47.07 -54.51 3.28
CA PRO A 258 -47.73 -55.60 2.55
C PRO A 258 -46.94 -56.12 1.32
N GLN A 259 -47.02 -57.45 1.23
CA GLN A 259 -46.91 -58.38 0.09
C GLN A 259 -46.96 -57.76 -1.32
N PHE A 260 -46.04 -58.13 -2.22
CA PHE A 260 -45.96 -59.40 -2.96
C PHE A 260 -44.52 -59.68 -3.41
#